data_AF-A0A521DDP8-F1
#
_entry.id   AF-A0A521DDP8-F1
#
_cell.length_a   1.000
_cell.length_b   1.000
_cell.length_c   1.000
_cell.angle_alpha   90.00
_cell.angle_beta   90.00
_cell.angle_gamma   90.00
#
_symmetry.space_group_name_H-M   'P 1'
#
loop_
_entity.id
_entity.type
_entity.pdbx_description
1 polymer ?
#
loop_
_entity_poly.entity_id
_entity_poly.type
_entity_poly.pdbx_seq_one_letter_code
_entity_poly.pdbx_strand_id
1 'polypeptide(L)'
;MVSSWSVFFMILTLMLSLTFPIIVLSYLYKKKQVSLKPILIGAAIFVIFSQSIERILNLYILQTTEWFNNPYLYAIYGGLAAGLFEESGRFLGFRYLLKNHRGWKDGLSYGIGHGGIDLF
;
A
#
# COMPACT_ATOMS: atom_id res chain seq x y z
N MET A 1 -20.36 -20.39 -19.85
CA MET A 1 -19.29 -20.00 -20.81
C MET A 1 -18.92 -18.56 -20.53
N VAL A 2 -17.63 -18.22 -20.44
CA VAL A 2 -17.19 -16.85 -20.17
C VAL A 2 -17.36 -16.01 -21.45
N SER A 3 -17.94 -14.81 -21.35
CA SER A 3 -18.17 -13.95 -22.52
C SER A 3 -16.86 -13.36 -23.03
N SER A 4 -16.74 -13.16 -24.35
CA SER A 4 -15.57 -12.51 -24.96
C SER A 4 -15.31 -11.11 -24.40
N TRP A 5 -16.38 -10.39 -24.04
CA TRP A 5 -16.29 -9.09 -23.36
C TRP A 5 -15.66 -9.19 -21.97
N SER A 6 -16.03 -10.21 -21.19
CA SER A 6 -15.44 -10.45 -19.88
C SER A 6 -13.93 -10.73 -20.00
N VAL A 7 -13.51 -11.52 -20.98
CA VAL A 7 -12.09 -11.80 -21.24
C VAL A 7 -11.34 -10.52 -21.63
N PHE A 8 -11.94 -9.68 -22.50
CA PHE A 8 -11.35 -8.39 -22.88
C PHE A 8 -11.14 -7.47 -21.67
N PHE A 9 -12.16 -7.29 -20.82
CA PHE A 9 -12.04 -6.42 -19.64
C PHE A 9 -11.09 -6.98 -18.57
N MET A 10 -10.96 -8.30 -18.44
CA MET A 10 -9.93 -8.91 -17.58
C MET A 10 -8.53 -8.57 -18.07
N ILE A 11 -8.27 -8.71 -19.38
CA ILE A 11 -6.98 -8.36 -19.98
C ILE A 11 -6.70 -6.85 -19.85
N LEU A 12 -7.70 -6.00 -20.11
CA LEU A 12 -7.56 -4.56 -19.98
C LEU A 12 -7.23 -4.15 -18.52
N THR A 13 -7.94 -4.72 -17.55
CA THR A 13 -7.70 -4.47 -16.12
C THR A 13 -6.28 -4.88 -15.73
N LEU A 14 -5.83 -6.06 -16.19
CA LEU A 14 -4.46 -6.55 -15.94
C LEU A 14 -3.41 -5.66 -16.59
N MET A 15 -3.65 -5.18 -17.81
CA MET A 15 -2.73 -4.24 -18.46
C MET A 15 -2.67 -2.92 -17.70
N LEU A 16 -3.80 -2.34 -17.30
CA LEU A 16 -3.84 -1.07 -16.57
C LEU A 16 -3.21 -1.18 -15.17
N SER A 17 -3.50 -2.25 -14.42
CA SER A 17 -2.94 -2.46 -13.09
C SER A 17 -1.43 -2.64 -13.08
N LEU A 18 -0.85 -3.22 -14.15
CA LEU A 18 0.60 -3.37 -14.28
C LEU A 18 1.26 -2.13 -14.89
N THR A 19 0.69 -1.58 -15.97
CA THR A 19 1.34 -0.48 -16.71
C THR A 19 1.30 0.84 -15.96
N PHE A 20 0.20 1.17 -15.30
CA PHE A 20 0.05 2.43 -14.57
C PHE A 20 1.13 2.63 -13.50
N PRO A 21 1.37 1.69 -12.56
CA PRO A 21 2.42 1.86 -11.57
C PRO A 21 3.81 1.81 -12.16
N ILE A 22 4.08 0.98 -13.17
CA ILE A 22 5.39 0.94 -13.84
C ILE A 22 5.70 2.28 -14.50
N ILE A 23 4.72 2.92 -15.15
CA ILE A 23 4.87 4.24 -15.77
C ILE A 23 5.11 5.31 -14.71
N VAL A 24 4.35 5.31 -13.61
CA VAL A 24 4.52 6.25 -12.48
C VAL A 24 5.90 6.08 -11.84
N LEU A 25 6.30 4.85 -11.51
CA LEU A 25 7.64 4.52 -10.99
C LEU A 25 8.74 4.99 -11.93
N SER A 26 8.65 4.64 -13.22
CA SER A 26 9.67 4.97 -14.22
C SER A 26 9.81 6.47 -14.44
N TYR A 27 8.69 7.20 -14.48
CA TYR A 27 8.68 8.66 -14.64
C TYR A 27 9.26 9.37 -13.42
N LEU A 28 8.87 8.97 -12.21
CA LEU A 28 9.36 9.58 -10.98
C LEU A 28 10.83 9.24 -10.71
N TYR A 29 11.25 8.01 -11.01
CA TYR A 29 12.64 7.58 -10.89
C TYR A 29 13.57 8.37 -11.82
N LYS A 30 13.21 8.49 -13.11
CA LYS A 30 14.03 9.21 -14.10
C LYS A 30 14.11 10.72 -13.86
N LYS A 31 13.07 11.34 -13.30
CA LYS A 31 12.97 12.81 -13.23
C LYS A 31 13.43 13.41 -11.89
N LYS A 32 13.41 12.67 -10.78
CA LYS A 32 13.61 13.25 -9.44
C LYS A 32 14.91 12.87 -8.73
N GLN A 33 15.72 11.95 -9.27
CA GLN A 33 16.91 11.39 -8.58
C GLN A 33 16.55 10.95 -7.16
N VAL A 34 15.60 10.04 -7.08
CA VAL A 34 15.05 9.52 -5.83
C VAL A 34 16.06 8.63 -5.12
N SER A 35 16.16 8.80 -3.81
CA SER A 35 17.01 8.02 -2.91
C SER A 35 16.43 6.60 -2.74
N LEU A 36 17.25 5.57 -2.92
CA LEU A 36 16.83 4.16 -2.77
C LEU A 36 16.45 3.80 -1.33
N LYS A 37 17.06 4.47 -0.35
CA LYS A 37 16.88 4.17 1.07
C LYS A 37 15.44 4.40 1.56
N PRO A 38 14.77 5.55 1.29
CA PRO A 38 13.34 5.70 1.59
C PRO A 38 12.43 4.74 0.83
N ILE A 39 12.76 4.35 -0.41
CA ILE A 39 11.98 3.34 -1.16
C ILE A 39 11.97 2.02 -0.38
N LEU A 40 13.15 1.48 -0.04
CA LEU A 40 13.25 0.21 0.68
C LEU A 40 12.59 0.27 2.07
N ILE A 41 12.72 1.40 2.77
CA ILE A 41 12.08 1.58 4.09
C ILE A 41 10.55 1.69 3.95
N GLY A 42 10.04 2.38 2.94
CA GLY A 42 8.60 2.47 2.66
C GLY A 42 7.97 1.12 2.39
N ALA A 43 8.63 0.33 1.54
CA ALA A 43 8.32 -1.06 1.26
C ALA A 43 8.31 -1.93 2.55
N ALA A 44 9.41 -1.90 3.30
CA ALA A 44 9.54 -2.73 4.51
C ALA A 44 8.50 -2.38 5.58
N ILE A 45 8.26 -1.09 5.82
CA ILE A 45 7.26 -0.61 6.77
C ILE A 45 5.86 -1.09 6.36
N PHE A 46 5.51 -1.00 5.07
CA PHE A 46 4.22 -1.45 4.57
C PHE A 46 4.00 -2.95 4.84
N VAL A 47 4.98 -3.78 4.50
CA VAL A 47 4.90 -5.24 4.69
C VAL A 47 4.75 -5.60 6.18
N ILE A 48 5.48 -4.90 7.06
CA ILE A 48 5.44 -5.20 8.49
C ILE A 48 4.13 -4.70 9.11
N PHE A 49 3.74 -3.45 8.88
CA PHE A 49 2.60 -2.85 9.57
C PHE A 49 1.26 -3.24 8.97
N SER A 50 1.10 -3.14 7.65
CA SER A 50 -0.18 -3.45 7.00
C SER A 50 -0.27 -4.95 6.65
N GLN A 51 0.69 -5.49 5.91
CA GLN A 51 0.56 -6.88 5.44
C GLN A 51 0.73 -7.94 6.54
N SER A 52 1.42 -7.61 7.63
CA SER A 52 1.64 -8.55 8.74
C SER A 52 0.77 -8.20 9.95
N ILE A 53 1.03 -7.08 10.64
CA ILE A 53 0.38 -6.79 11.92
C ILE A 53 -1.12 -6.51 11.75
N GLU A 54 -1.49 -5.58 10.86
CA GLU A 54 -2.90 -5.26 10.58
C GLU A 54 -3.66 -6.49 10.08
N ARG A 55 -3.07 -7.26 9.15
CA ARG A 55 -3.67 -8.50 8.66
C ARG A 55 -3.95 -9.50 9.77
N ILE A 56 -3.01 -9.73 10.69
CA ILE A 56 -3.20 -10.63 11.83
C ILE A 56 -4.31 -10.11 12.76
N LEU A 57 -4.33 -8.80 13.03
CA LEU A 57 -5.39 -8.19 13.83
C LEU A 57 -6.77 -8.39 13.17
N ASN A 58 -6.88 -8.10 11.88
CA ASN A 58 -8.12 -8.24 11.12
C ASN A 58 -8.59 -9.70 11.10
N LEU A 59 -7.69 -10.67 10.95
CA LEU A 59 -8.05 -12.09 11.04
C LEU A 59 -8.69 -12.44 12.39
N TYR A 60 -8.16 -11.91 13.49
CA TYR A 60 -8.71 -12.18 14.82
C TYR A 60 -10.04 -11.45 15.07
N ILE A 61 -10.10 -10.15 14.78
CA ILE A 61 -11.27 -9.31 15.07
C ILE A 61 -12.48 -9.70 14.21
N LEU A 62 -12.25 -9.99 12.93
CA LEU A 62 -13.33 -10.36 12.01
C LEU A 62 -13.88 -11.76 12.27
N GLN A 63 -13.10 -12.67 12.88
CA GLN A 63 -13.56 -14.01 13.23
C GLN A 63 -14.29 -14.07 14.59
N THR A 64 -14.07 -13.10 15.46
CA THR A 64 -14.56 -13.14 16.85
C THR A 64 -15.88 -12.42 17.06
N THR A 65 -16.35 -11.62 16.10
CA THR A 65 -17.56 -10.80 16.26
C THR A 65 -18.45 -10.82 15.02
N GLU A 66 -19.75 -11.04 15.20
CA GLU A 66 -20.73 -11.01 14.09
C GLU A 66 -21.08 -9.58 13.63
N TRP A 67 -20.61 -8.55 14.35
CA TRP A 67 -20.91 -7.14 14.04
C TRP A 67 -20.46 -6.74 12.63
N PHE A 68 -19.41 -7.38 12.13
CA PHE A 68 -18.86 -7.13 10.79
C PHE A 68 -19.62 -7.83 9.66
N ASN A 69 -20.70 -8.58 9.95
CA ASN A 69 -21.67 -8.98 8.93
C ASN A 69 -22.40 -7.76 8.34
N ASN A 70 -22.46 -6.64 9.08
CA ASN A 70 -22.92 -5.38 8.53
C ASN A 70 -21.81 -4.70 7.70
N PRO A 71 -22.01 -4.50 6.38
CA PRO A 71 -20.97 -3.98 5.49
C PRO A 71 -20.52 -2.56 5.87
N TYR A 72 -21.37 -1.76 6.50
CA TYR A 72 -21.01 -0.40 6.94
C TYR A 72 -20.04 -0.44 8.12
N LEU A 73 -20.29 -1.31 9.11
CA LEU A 73 -19.40 -1.47 10.26
C LEU A 73 -18.07 -2.08 9.84
N TYR A 74 -18.10 -3.04 8.91
CA TYR A 74 -16.90 -3.60 8.30
C TYR A 74 -16.05 -2.52 7.60
N ALA A 75 -16.67 -1.68 6.77
CA ALA A 75 -15.96 -0.63 6.04
C ALA A 75 -15.36 0.42 6.98
N ILE A 76 -16.10 0.85 8.01
CA ILE A 76 -15.62 1.82 9.00
C ILE A 76 -14.44 1.24 9.78
N TYR A 77 -14.56 0.03 10.29
CA TYR A 77 -13.49 -0.64 11.02
C TYR A 77 -12.26 -0.86 10.15
N GLY A 78 -12.43 -1.43 8.95
CA GLY A 78 -11.34 -1.72 8.04
C GLY A 78 -10.59 -0.45 7.63
N GLY A 79 -11.31 0.62 7.32
CA GLY A 79 -10.69 1.92 6.99
C GLY A 79 -9.93 2.54 8.17
N LEU A 80 -10.48 2.47 9.38
CA LEU A 80 -9.80 2.96 10.59
C LEU A 80 -8.58 2.12 10.93
N ALA A 81 -8.67 0.80 10.85
CA ALA A 81 -7.56 -0.11 11.08
C ALA A 81 -6.45 0.15 10.07
N ALA A 82 -6.75 0.15 8.76
CA ALA A 82 -5.80 0.44 7.71
C ALA A 82 -5.09 1.78 7.94
N GLY A 83 -5.85 2.87 8.15
CA GLY A 83 -5.27 4.19 8.41
C GLY A 83 -4.39 4.23 9.66
N LEU A 84 -4.79 3.54 10.73
CA LEU A 84 -4.03 3.51 11.97
C LEU A 84 -2.70 2.76 11.81
N PHE A 85 -2.69 1.59 11.18
CA PHE A 85 -1.47 0.81 10.98
C PHE A 85 -0.54 1.42 9.94
N GLU A 86 -1.09 1.87 8.81
CA GLU A 86 -0.32 2.48 7.73
C GLU A 86 0.39 3.75 8.22
N GLU A 87 -0.33 4.65 8.90
CA GLU A 87 0.26 5.91 9.35
C GLU A 87 1.13 5.77 10.60
N SER A 88 0.83 4.82 11.49
CA SER A 88 1.74 4.50 12.60
C SER A 88 3.07 3.97 12.06
N GLY A 89 3.03 3.05 11.10
CA GLY A 89 4.21 2.54 10.42
C GLY A 89 5.00 3.66 9.75
N ARG A 90 4.31 4.50 8.97
CA ARG A 90 4.93 5.65 8.28
C ARG A 90 5.61 6.60 9.26
N PHE A 91 4.92 6.96 10.33
CA PHE A 91 5.47 7.81 11.38
C PHE A 91 6.76 7.21 11.96
N LEU A 92 6.75 5.91 12.32
CA LEU A 92 7.93 5.22 12.85
C LEU A 92 9.09 5.17 11.83
N GLY A 93 8.80 4.90 10.55
CA GLY A 93 9.77 4.93 9.47
C GLY A 93 10.48 6.27 9.35
N PHE A 94 9.72 7.38 9.32
CA PHE A 94 10.28 8.73 9.24
C PHE A 94 10.94 9.21 10.53
N ARG A 95 10.43 8.78 11.68
CA ARG A 95 10.96 9.17 12.98
C ARG A 95 12.30 8.49 13.27
N TYR A 96 12.45 7.20 12.93
CA TYR A 96 13.60 6.40 13.33
C TYR A 96 14.57 6.07 12.20
N LEU A 97 14.09 5.67 11.03
CA LEU A 97 14.93 5.12 9.94
C LEU A 97 15.31 6.18 8.88
N LEU A 98 14.46 7.20 8.68
CA LEU A 98 14.64 8.27 7.70
C LEU A 98 14.92 9.63 8.35
N LYS A 99 15.59 9.66 9.51
CA LYS A 99 15.91 10.91 10.24
C LYS A 99 16.57 11.98 9.37
N ASN A 100 17.42 11.57 8.42
CA ASN A 100 18.17 12.45 7.52
C ASN A 100 17.53 12.57 6.12
N HIS A 101 16.35 11.97 5.90
CA HIS A 101 15.68 11.88 4.60
C HIS A 101 14.22 12.33 4.75
N ARG A 102 14.04 13.63 5.01
CA ARG A 102 12.72 14.26 5.22
C ARG A 102 12.39 15.29 4.13
N GLY A 103 13.16 15.31 3.04
CA GLY A 103 12.86 16.18 1.91
C GLY A 103 11.62 15.70 1.16
N TRP A 104 11.01 16.60 0.38
CA TRP A 104 9.87 16.25 -0.46
C TRP A 104 10.16 15.10 -1.43
N LYS A 105 11.40 15.01 -1.95
CA LYS A 105 11.86 13.89 -2.78
C LYS A 105 11.93 12.57 -2.02
N ASP A 106 12.28 12.59 -0.74
CA ASP A 106 12.34 11.38 0.09
C ASP A 106 10.95 10.88 0.47
N GLY A 107 10.00 11.80 0.67
CA GLY A 107 8.57 11.47 0.82
C GLY A 107 8.02 10.79 -0.44
N LEU A 108 8.39 11.30 -1.61
CA LEU A 108 8.03 10.69 -2.90
C LEU A 108 8.68 9.29 -3.06
N SER A 109 9.98 9.16 -2.75
CA SER A 109 10.68 7.86 -2.71
C SER A 109 9.98 6.87 -1.78
N TYR A 110 9.63 7.31 -0.57
CA TYR A 110 8.94 6.47 0.41
C TYR A 110 7.59 6.00 -0.13
N GLY A 111 6.77 6.91 -0.66
CA GLY A 111 5.47 6.58 -1.25
C GLY A 111 5.58 5.61 -2.42
N ILE A 112 6.63 5.70 -3.24
CA ILE A 112 6.91 4.74 -4.30
C ILE A 112 7.19 3.34 -3.74
N GLY A 113 8.01 3.23 -2.69
CA GLY A 113 8.28 1.93 -2.06
C GLY A 113 7.07 1.35 -1.34
N HIS A 114 6.30 2.21 -0.70
CA HIS A 114 5.09 1.85 0.03
C HIS A 114 3.97 1.37 -0.93
N GLY A 115 3.56 2.23 -1.87
CA GLY A 115 2.51 1.92 -2.84
C GLY A 115 2.95 0.92 -3.92
N GLY A 116 4.26 0.82 -4.21
CA GLY A 116 4.77 -0.14 -5.18
C GLY A 116 4.63 -1.60 -4.75
N ILE A 117 4.68 -1.88 -3.45
CA ILE A 117 4.39 -3.22 -2.91
C ILE A 117 2.89 -3.46 -2.78
N ASP A 118 2.12 -2.41 -2.48
CA ASP A 118 0.66 -2.48 -2.34
C ASP A 118 -0.07 -3.00 -3.61
N LEU A 119 0.62 -2.98 -4.75
CA LEU A 119 0.13 -3.43 -6.05
C LEU A 119 0.46 -4.91 -6.40
N PHE A 120 1.21 -5.63 -5.55
CA PHE A 120 1.60 -7.04 -5.73
C PHE A 120 1.18 -7.91 -4.55
#